data_AF-A0A0A9AGB8-F1
#
_entry.id   AF-A0A0A9AGB8-F1
#
_cell.length_a   1.000
_cell.length_b   1.000
_cell.length_c   1.000
_cell.angle_alpha   90.00
_cell.angle_beta   90.00
_cell.angle_gamma   90.00
#
_symmetry.space_group_name_H-M   'P 1'
#
loop_
_entity.id
_entity.type
_entity.pdbx_description
1 polymer ?
#
loop_
_entity_poly.entity_id
_entity_poly.type
_entity_poly.pdbx_seq_one_letter_code
_entity_poly.pdbx_strand_id
1 'polypeptide(L)'
;MGEESDHVHIIALSDALGVPIRVMYLDRSSCDTGNLSVNHHDFIPASNPSEGDAAMTSAADEKPYITLLYRPGHYDILYPK
;
A
#
# COMPACT_ATOMS: atom_id res chain seq x y z
N MET A 1 19.38 -5.65 11.84
CA MET A 1 19.13 -5.99 10.41
C MET A 1 18.52 -7.38 10.41
N GLY A 2 17.37 -7.56 9.74
CA GLY A 2 16.59 -8.81 9.80
C GLY A 2 15.28 -8.73 10.58
N GLU A 3 14.85 -7.52 10.97
CA GLU A 3 13.50 -7.29 11.50
C GLU A 3 12.52 -7.17 10.33
N GLU A 4 11.35 -7.79 10.48
CA GLU A 4 10.30 -7.73 9.46
C GLU A 4 9.71 -6.32 9.41
N SER A 5 9.58 -5.78 8.19
CA SER A 5 8.98 -4.47 7.99
C SER A 5 7.47 -4.60 7.95
N ASP A 6 6.77 -4.06 8.95
CA ASP A 6 5.31 -3.93 8.95
C ASP A 6 4.84 -2.62 8.28
N HIS A 7 3.52 -2.43 8.19
CA HIS A 7 2.82 -1.28 7.63
C HIS A 7 3.36 0.10 8.07
N VAL A 8 3.80 0.27 9.32
CA VAL A 8 4.37 1.54 9.83
C VAL A 8 5.65 1.92 9.08
N HIS A 9 6.48 0.94 8.74
CA HIS A 9 7.72 1.19 7.99
C HIS A 9 7.44 1.62 6.56
N ILE A 10 6.41 1.01 5.94
CA ILE A 10 6.00 1.34 4.57
C ILE A 10 5.45 2.77 4.50
N ILE A 11 4.62 3.16 5.48
CA ILE A 11 4.12 4.54 5.60
C ILE A 11 5.28 5.52 5.75
N ALA A 12 6.15 5.29 6.74
CA ALA A 12 7.27 6.19 7.02
C ALA A 12 8.23 6.34 5.82
N LEU A 13 8.50 5.25 5.10
CA LEU A 13 9.37 5.26 3.92
C LEU A 13 8.69 5.93 2.72
N SER A 14 7.41 5.63 2.49
CA SER A 14 6.59 6.28 1.46
C SER A 14 6.60 7.80 1.65
N ASP A 15 6.33 8.26 2.87
CA ASP A 15 6.27 9.68 3.21
C ASP A 15 7.64 10.36 3.16
N ALA A 16 8.70 9.69 3.66
CA ALA A 16 10.05 10.24 3.64
C ALA A 16 10.64 10.39 2.23
N LEU A 17 10.29 9.46 1.32
CA LEU A 17 10.79 9.47 -0.06
C LEU A 17 9.83 10.14 -1.05
N GLY A 18 8.58 10.42 -0.64
CA GLY A 18 7.55 10.89 -1.56
C GLY A 18 7.22 9.86 -2.65
N VAL A 19 7.34 8.56 -2.34
CA VAL A 19 7.10 7.47 -3.30
C VAL A 19 5.78 6.76 -2.99
N PRO A 20 4.79 6.78 -3.91
CA PRO A 20 3.54 6.02 -3.73
C PRO A 20 3.77 4.51 -3.88
N ILE A 21 3.29 3.74 -2.89
CA ILE A 21 3.45 2.28 -2.82
C ILE A 21 2.08 1.62 -2.69
N ARG A 22 1.80 0.62 -3.52
CA ARG A 22 0.62 -0.26 -3.40
C ARG A 22 1.03 -1.59 -2.81
N VAL A 23 0.35 -2.06 -1.77
CA VAL A 23 0.56 -3.38 -1.18
C VAL A 23 -0.67 -4.24 -1.41
N MET A 24 -0.50 -5.36 -2.10
CA MET A 24 -1.53 -6.37 -2.34
C MET A 24 -1.41 -7.48 -1.29
N TYR A 25 -2.48 -7.75 -0.55
CA TYR A 25 -2.51 -8.75 0.50
C TYR A 25 -2.97 -10.08 -0.07
N LEU A 26 -2.06 -11.06 -0.10
CA LEU A 26 -2.40 -12.43 -0.43
C LEU A 26 -2.75 -13.17 0.87
N ASP A 27 -4.01 -13.05 1.26
CA ASP A 27 -4.59 -13.77 2.38
C ASP A 27 -5.78 -14.63 1.92
N ARG A 28 -6.14 -15.64 2.71
CA ARG A 28 -7.27 -16.55 2.47
C ARG A 28 -8.63 -15.92 2.83
N SER A 29 -8.71 -14.60 3.05
CA SER A 29 -9.86 -13.93 3.66
C SER A 29 -11.08 -13.74 2.76
N SER A 30 -11.09 -14.17 1.50
CA SER A 30 -12.29 -14.09 0.65
C SER A 30 -12.99 -15.45 0.54
N CYS A 31 -13.74 -15.82 1.57
CA CYS A 31 -14.76 -16.87 1.51
C CYS A 31 -16.14 -16.27 1.81
N ASP A 32 -16.59 -15.35 0.96
CA ASP A 32 -18.03 -15.11 0.81
C ASP A 32 -18.31 -14.65 -0.62
N THR A 33 -19.13 -15.41 -1.34
CA THR A 33 -19.74 -15.05 -2.63
C THR A 33 -18.81 -14.84 -3.85
N GLY A 34 -18.15 -15.91 -4.31
CA GLY A 34 -17.87 -16.17 -5.74
C GLY A 34 -16.93 -15.21 -6.52
N ASN A 35 -16.44 -14.12 -5.93
CA ASN A 35 -15.53 -13.18 -6.56
C ASN A 35 -14.20 -13.15 -5.78
N LEU A 36 -13.19 -13.86 -6.28
CA LEU A 36 -11.84 -13.86 -5.72
C LEU A 36 -11.17 -12.53 -6.08
N SER A 37 -11.33 -11.51 -5.23
CA SER A 37 -10.61 -10.25 -5.32
C SER A 37 -9.44 -10.23 -4.34
N VAL A 38 -8.31 -9.67 -4.78
CA VAL A 38 -7.12 -9.46 -3.94
C VAL A 38 -7.24 -8.09 -3.27
N ASN A 39 -7.24 -8.07 -1.94
CA ASN A 39 -7.24 -6.83 -1.17
C ASN A 39 -5.95 -6.05 -1.44
N HIS A 40 -6.04 -4.73 -1.56
CA HIS A 40 -4.87 -3.87 -1.72
C HIS A 40 -5.01 -2.62 -0.86
N HIS A 41 -3.87 -2.11 -0.40
CA HIS A 41 -3.76 -0.83 0.29
C HIS A 41 -2.79 0.07 -0.45
N ASP A 42 -3.21 1.30 -0.68
CA ASP A 42 -2.41 2.32 -1.35
C ASP A 42 -1.88 3.29 -0.30
N PHE A 43 -0.55 3.38 -0.25
CA PHE A 43 0.19 4.36 0.54
C PHE A 43 0.58 5.47 -0.43
N ILE A 44 -0.16 6.57 -0.39
CA ILE A 44 0.13 7.76 -1.20
C ILE A 44 0.78 8.76 -0.25
N PRO A 45 2.03 9.15 -0.49
CA PRO A 45 2.68 10.17 0.31
C PRO A 45 1.90 11.45 0.13
N ALA A 46 1.34 11.93 1.22
CA ALA A 46 0.88 13.28 1.24
C ALA A 46 2.10 14.18 1.05
N SER A 47 2.06 15.09 0.07
CA SER A 47 2.76 16.36 0.23
C SER A 47 2.05 17.09 1.37
N ASN A 48 2.26 16.61 2.60
CA ASN A 48 1.82 17.14 3.89
C ASN A 48 0.51 17.96 3.87
N PRO A 49 -0.60 17.37 4.35
CA PRO A 49 -1.44 18.07 5.30
C PRO A 49 -1.45 17.28 6.61
N SER A 50 -1.27 18.03 7.70
CA SER A 50 -1.40 17.54 9.07
C SER A 50 -2.67 16.72 9.27
N GLU A 51 -2.56 15.81 10.23
CA GLU A 51 -3.63 15.00 10.81
C GLU A 51 -4.97 15.73 10.89
N GLY A 52 -5.99 15.17 10.23
CA GLY A 52 -7.38 15.44 10.60
C GLY A 52 -8.25 16.22 9.62
N ASP A 53 -8.11 16.05 8.30
CA ASP A 53 -9.17 16.51 7.40
C ASP A 53 -9.61 15.46 6.38
N ALA A 54 -10.87 15.04 6.51
CA ALA A 54 -11.60 14.19 5.60
C ALA A 54 -12.03 14.98 4.34
N ALA A 55 -11.10 15.71 3.73
CA ALA A 55 -11.37 16.60 2.61
C ALA A 55 -10.26 16.44 1.55
N MET A 56 -10.45 15.42 0.70
CA MET A 56 -10.53 15.57 -0.76
C MET A 56 -9.88 16.85 -1.31
N THR A 57 -8.55 16.94 -1.23
CA THR A 57 -7.78 17.63 -2.25
C THR A 57 -7.06 16.53 -2.98
N SER A 58 -7.50 16.30 -4.22
CA SER A 58 -6.94 15.30 -5.12
C SER A 58 -5.47 15.63 -5.40
N ALA A 59 -4.57 15.27 -4.47
CA ALA A 59 -3.25 14.84 -4.83
C ALA A 59 -3.48 13.81 -5.93
N ALA A 60 -2.93 14.10 -7.10
CA ALA A 60 -3.30 13.51 -8.37
C ALA A 60 -3.57 12.00 -8.23
N ASP A 61 -4.50 11.51 -9.04
CA ASP A 61 -4.84 10.12 -9.29
C ASP A 61 -3.60 9.34 -9.81
N GLU A 62 -2.51 9.39 -9.05
CA GLU A 62 -1.18 8.94 -9.37
C GLU A 62 -1.14 7.50 -8.91
N LYS A 63 -1.59 6.65 -9.83
CA LYS A 63 -1.57 5.21 -9.69
C LYS A 63 -0.17 4.81 -9.18
N PRO A 64 -0.06 4.17 -8.00
CA PRO A 64 1.22 3.76 -7.46
C PRO A 64 2.01 2.95 -8.49
N TYR A 65 3.23 3.38 -8.78
CA TYR A 65 4.10 2.69 -9.74
C TYR A 65 4.91 1.56 -9.09
N ILE A 66 4.98 1.53 -7.76
CA ILE A 66 5.50 0.40 -7.00
C ILE A 66 4.33 -0.44 -6.50
N THR A 67 4.27 -1.70 -6.91
CA THR A 67 3.31 -2.68 -6.40
C THR A 67 4.07 -3.79 -5.67
N LEU A 68 3.71 -4.02 -4.42
CA LEU A 68 4.25 -5.07 -3.56
C LEU A 68 3.18 -6.13 -3.31
N LEU A 69 3.59 -7.39 -3.22
CA LEU A 69 2.77 -8.50 -2.76
C LEU A 69 3.19 -8.83 -1.33
N TYR A 70 2.26 -8.71 -0.40
CA TYR A 70 2.46 -9.13 0.99
C TYR A 70 1.97 -10.56 1.21
N ARG A 71 2.84 -11.36 1.82
CA ARG A 71 2.57 -12.68 2.40
C ARG A 71 3.09 -12.65 3.83
N PRO A 72 2.56 -13.48 4.75
CA PRO A 72 3.07 -13.51 6.13
C PRO A 72 4.60 -13.68 6.17
N GLY A 73 5.30 -12.66 6.67
CA GLY A 73 6.77 -12.61 6.75
C GLY A 73 7.51 -12.31 5.44
N HIS A 74 6.83 -11.90 4.36
CA HIS A 74 7.49 -11.68 3.06
C HIS A 74 6.83 -10.60 2.19
N TYR A 75 7.66 -9.78 1.53
CA TYR A 75 7.24 -8.83 0.50
C TYR A 75 7.93 -9.16 -0.84
N ASP A 76 7.15 -9.28 -1.91
CA ASP A 76 7.65 -9.45 -3.29
C ASP A 76 7.26 -8.25 -4.15
N ILE A 77 7.99 -7.98 -5.22
CA ILE A 77 7.65 -6.89 -6.18
C ILE A 77 6.78 -7.47 -7.29
N LEU A 78 5.64 -6.81 -7.57
CA LEU A 78 4.78 -7.11 -8.70
C LEU A 78 5.02 -6.12 -9.84
N TYR A 79 5.11 -6.67 -11.06
CA TYR A 79 5.17 -5.89 -12.29
C TYR A 79 3.83 -5.99 -13.01
N PRO A 80 3.03 -4.91 -13.05
CA PRO A 80 1.82 -4.88 -13.87
C PRO A 80 2.16 -5.01 -15.35
N LYS A 81 1.21 -5.54 -16.14
CA LYS A 81 1.33 -5.67 -17.59
C LYS A 81 1.31 -4.32 -18.30
#